data_AF-A0A7W7L8E2-F1
#
_entry.id   AF-A0A7W7L8E2-F1
#
_cell.length_a   1.000
_cell.length_b   1.000
_cell.length_c   1.000
_cell.angle_alpha   90.00
_cell.angle_beta   90.00
_cell.angle_gamma   90.00
#
_symmetry.space_group_name_H-M   'P 1'
#
loop_
_entity.id
_entity.type
_entity.pdbx_description
1 polymer ?
#
loop_
_entity_poly.entity_id
_entity_poly.type
_entity_poly.pdbx_seq_one_letter_code
_entity_poly.pdbx_strand_id
1 'polypeptide(L)'
;MDTANGTLDEALERLHARGPEYRGYLSNHGPMAVEALARRGQAGTVHRWLDAYEARLEDVPSPRARISDGTWHEALGDPRRVTDWIAYFSRQVAVRPWREVLIEWWPRLLPGIAGAAAHPVIRVGHAVRTLLVEGEDAPRVAELAHALGYWAARHTLLPVSVRPSGGATPAEALAALPRATDPSGPPVERYQLLPGTPGWLRTAESLHVPTAPEAIRDELTALVRATTLHYGAYGHGDPVMLVHATTAPSAVLRVLPVLPHELWGRSFAVAWAASAAITAVYAADAPQPASPDASSMTPEEVFEEAALSGDAHAIKFVDTALDVAATSEDGDSRALSAALKAIRLIEKDD
;
A
#
# COMPACT_ATOMS: atom_id res chain seq x y z
N MET A 1 -9.55 20.53 -20.31
CA MET A 1 -9.61 19.49 -19.26
C MET A 1 -8.89 18.31 -19.84
N ASP A 2 -7.79 17.90 -19.20
CA ASP A 2 -7.04 16.73 -19.60
C ASP A 2 -7.96 15.51 -19.51
N THR A 3 -8.08 14.74 -20.59
CA THR A 3 -9.04 13.64 -20.69
C THR A 3 -8.73 12.53 -19.68
N ALA A 4 -7.46 12.38 -19.29
CA ALA A 4 -7.05 11.44 -18.25
C ALA A 4 -7.62 11.79 -16.87
N ASN A 5 -7.70 13.10 -16.55
CA ASN A 5 -8.23 13.57 -15.28
C ASN A 5 -9.74 13.34 -15.16
N GLY A 6 -10.50 13.59 -16.22
CA GLY A 6 -11.93 13.26 -16.25
C GLY A 6 -12.19 11.76 -16.06
N THR A 7 -11.42 10.91 -16.72
CA THR A 7 -11.51 9.45 -16.59
C THR A 7 -11.26 8.97 -15.15
N LEU A 8 -10.23 9.48 -14.49
CA LEU A 8 -9.90 9.11 -13.12
C LEU A 8 -11.00 9.57 -12.15
N ASP A 9 -11.49 10.80 -12.30
CA ASP A 9 -12.51 11.38 -11.43
C ASP A 9 -13.83 10.60 -11.51
N GLU A 10 -14.30 10.30 -12.72
CA GLU A 10 -15.49 9.45 -12.94
C GLU A 10 -15.31 8.04 -12.37
N ALA A 11 -14.11 7.46 -12.50
CA ALA A 11 -13.80 6.15 -11.93
C ALA A 11 -13.84 6.15 -10.40
N LEU A 12 -13.32 7.21 -9.75
CA LEU A 12 -13.37 7.37 -8.30
C LEU A 12 -14.81 7.48 -7.81
N GLU A 13 -15.65 8.29 -8.45
CA GLU A 13 -17.07 8.44 -8.09
C GLU A 13 -17.82 7.11 -8.12
N ARG A 14 -17.60 6.31 -9.17
CA ARG A 14 -18.16 4.95 -9.27
C ARG A 14 -17.69 4.04 -8.13
N LEU A 15 -16.41 4.08 -7.81
CA LEU A 15 -15.82 3.28 -6.73
C LEU A 15 -16.26 3.72 -5.32
N HIS A 16 -16.58 4.99 -5.13
CA HIS A 16 -17.13 5.52 -3.87
C HIS A 16 -18.55 5.03 -3.60
N ALA A 17 -19.28 4.62 -4.64
CA ALA A 17 -20.59 3.98 -4.51
C ALA A 17 -20.51 2.50 -4.09
N ARG A 18 -19.31 1.94 -3.88
CA ARG A 18 -19.08 0.55 -3.48
C ARG A 18 -18.38 0.44 -2.13
N GLY A 19 -18.57 -0.71 -1.48
CA GLY A 19 -17.91 -1.01 -0.21
C GLY A 19 -16.38 -0.98 -0.33
N PRO A 20 -15.68 -0.66 0.78
CA PRO A 20 -14.21 -0.73 0.81
C PRO A 20 -13.71 -2.17 0.86
N GLU A 21 -14.60 -3.15 1.03
CA GLU A 21 -14.31 -4.58 1.05
C GLU A 21 -15.42 -5.39 0.37
N TYR A 22 -15.11 -6.62 -0.02
CA TYR A 22 -16.03 -7.62 -0.56
C TYR A 22 -15.61 -9.03 -0.09
N ARG A 23 -16.52 -10.01 -0.18
CA ARG A 23 -16.32 -11.40 0.26
C ARG A 23 -15.76 -11.48 1.70
N GLY A 24 -16.27 -10.63 2.58
CA GLY A 24 -15.98 -10.61 4.02
C GLY A 24 -14.70 -9.93 4.46
N TYR A 25 -13.61 -9.97 3.68
CA TYR A 25 -12.33 -9.37 4.08
C TYR A 25 -11.43 -8.87 2.93
N LEU A 26 -11.80 -9.08 1.66
CA LEU A 26 -10.98 -8.66 0.53
C LEU A 26 -11.14 -7.16 0.30
N SER A 27 -10.02 -6.43 0.29
CA SER A 27 -10.01 -4.99 0.09
C SER A 27 -10.43 -4.62 -1.33
N ASN A 28 -11.28 -3.60 -1.47
CA ASN A 28 -11.51 -2.94 -2.76
C ASN A 28 -10.22 -2.23 -3.20
N HIS A 29 -9.59 -2.77 -4.24
CA HIS A 29 -8.35 -2.27 -4.82
C HIS A 29 -8.54 -1.21 -5.90
N GLY A 30 -9.79 -1.01 -6.35
CA GLY A 30 -10.16 -0.19 -7.49
C GLY A 30 -9.48 1.17 -7.52
N PRO A 31 -9.57 1.99 -6.46
CA PRO A 31 -9.04 3.36 -6.50
C PRO A 31 -7.54 3.43 -6.78
N MET A 32 -6.78 2.49 -6.22
CA MET A 32 -5.33 2.42 -6.44
C MET A 32 -4.98 1.90 -7.84
N ALA A 33 -5.79 0.98 -8.39
CA ALA A 33 -5.57 0.43 -9.72
C ALA A 33 -5.94 1.45 -10.82
N VAL A 34 -7.08 2.14 -10.71
CA VAL A 34 -7.49 3.15 -11.69
C VAL A 34 -6.55 4.36 -11.71
N GLU A 35 -6.03 4.77 -10.54
CA GLU A 35 -5.01 5.81 -10.45
C GLU A 35 -3.71 5.38 -11.13
N ALA A 36 -3.24 4.16 -10.89
CA ALA A 36 -2.03 3.64 -11.52
C ALA A 36 -2.19 3.53 -13.05
N LEU A 37 -3.34 3.03 -13.52
CA LEU A 37 -3.66 2.94 -14.95
C LEU A 37 -3.68 4.34 -15.60
N ALA A 38 -4.39 5.30 -15.01
CA ALA A 38 -4.46 6.66 -15.55
C ALA A 38 -3.07 7.32 -15.62
N ARG A 39 -2.31 7.25 -14.53
CA ARG A 39 -0.96 7.84 -14.43
C ARG A 39 0.04 7.26 -15.42
N ARG A 40 -0.08 5.98 -15.75
CA ARG A 40 0.84 5.25 -16.64
C ARG A 40 0.34 5.19 -18.09
N GLY A 41 -0.48 6.16 -18.49
CA GLY A 41 -0.93 6.31 -19.89
C GLY A 41 -2.00 5.32 -20.32
N GLN A 42 -2.55 4.51 -19.42
CA GLN A 42 -3.59 3.51 -19.68
C GLN A 42 -5.01 4.03 -19.36
N ALA A 43 -5.21 5.36 -19.31
CA ALA A 43 -6.51 5.98 -19.03
C ALA A 43 -7.63 5.45 -19.94
N GLY A 44 -7.35 5.20 -21.23
CA GLY A 44 -8.34 4.64 -22.17
C GLY A 44 -8.85 3.23 -21.82
N THR A 45 -8.20 2.53 -20.88
CA THR A 45 -8.60 1.18 -20.42
C THR A 45 -9.39 1.21 -19.11
N VAL A 46 -9.38 2.33 -18.38
CA VAL A 46 -9.88 2.42 -16.99
C VAL A 46 -11.32 2.00 -16.86
N HIS A 47 -12.24 2.54 -17.67
CA HIS A 47 -13.66 2.20 -17.54
C HIS A 47 -13.94 0.75 -17.89
N ARG A 48 -13.30 0.18 -18.92
CA ARG A 48 -13.43 -1.23 -19.27
C ARG A 48 -12.91 -2.14 -18.16
N TRP A 49 -11.77 -1.79 -17.56
CA TRP A 49 -11.23 -2.51 -16.41
C TRP A 49 -12.20 -2.43 -15.22
N LEU A 50 -12.74 -1.24 -14.95
CA LEU A 50 -13.66 -0.99 -13.85
C LEU A 50 -15.00 -1.73 -14.00
N ASP A 51 -15.55 -1.81 -15.21
CA ASP A 51 -16.78 -2.57 -15.50
C ASP A 51 -16.63 -4.05 -15.11
N ALA A 52 -15.46 -4.65 -15.38
CA ALA A 52 -15.18 -6.03 -14.97
C ALA A 52 -14.92 -6.14 -13.46
N TYR A 53 -14.23 -5.16 -12.87
CA TYR A 53 -13.87 -5.17 -11.45
C TYR A 53 -15.08 -4.96 -10.53
N GLU A 54 -16.01 -4.07 -10.89
CA GLU A 54 -17.20 -3.76 -10.10
C GLU A 54 -18.13 -4.96 -9.88
N ALA A 55 -18.11 -5.94 -10.79
CA ALA A 55 -18.88 -7.18 -10.65
C ALA A 55 -18.49 -8.00 -9.39
N ARG A 56 -17.32 -7.72 -8.80
CA ARG A 56 -16.82 -8.36 -7.58
C ARG A 56 -17.18 -7.59 -6.31
N LEU A 57 -17.50 -6.30 -6.44
CA LEU A 57 -17.66 -5.39 -5.32
C LEU A 57 -19.04 -5.51 -4.70
N GLU A 58 -19.09 -5.34 -3.39
CA GLU A 58 -20.33 -5.31 -2.61
C GLU A 58 -20.80 -3.86 -2.41
N ASP A 59 -22.07 -3.73 -2.02
CA ASP A 59 -22.64 -2.43 -1.68
C ASP A 59 -21.98 -1.82 -0.43
N VAL A 60 -22.09 -0.50 -0.30
CA VAL A 60 -21.59 0.22 0.89
C VAL A 60 -22.32 -0.32 2.14
N PRO A 61 -21.60 -0.75 3.20
CA PRO A 61 -22.23 -1.18 4.44
C PRO A 61 -23.11 -0.08 5.04
N SER A 62 -24.21 -0.43 5.71
CA SER A 62 -25.05 0.57 6.36
C SER A 62 -24.32 1.28 7.51
N PRO A 63 -24.51 2.61 7.68
CA PRO A 63 -23.98 3.32 8.84
C PRO A 63 -24.64 2.82 10.13
N ARG A 64 -23.93 2.92 11.26
CA ARG A 64 -24.43 2.48 12.57
C ARG A 64 -24.69 3.64 13.49
N ALA A 65 -23.69 4.49 13.68
CA ALA A 65 -23.79 5.64 14.58
C ALA A 65 -22.77 6.71 14.20
N ARG A 66 -23.20 7.97 14.29
CA ARG A 66 -22.34 9.12 13.98
C ARG A 66 -21.11 9.17 14.89
N ILE A 67 -19.93 9.23 14.28
CA ILE A 67 -18.67 9.51 14.97
C ILE A 67 -18.48 11.03 15.11
N SER A 68 -17.97 11.45 16.28
CA SER A 68 -17.68 12.86 16.62
C SER A 68 -16.24 13.01 17.12
N ASP A 69 -15.74 14.24 17.18
CA ASP A 69 -14.38 14.53 17.66
C ASP A 69 -14.16 14.12 19.14
N GLY A 70 -15.24 14.05 19.93
CA GLY A 70 -15.19 13.61 21.32
C GLY A 70 -15.29 12.09 21.51
N THR A 71 -15.75 11.33 20.50
CA THR A 71 -16.12 9.90 20.65
C THR A 71 -15.40 8.96 19.69
N TRP A 72 -14.53 9.49 18.82
CA TRP A 72 -13.91 8.68 17.76
C TRP A 72 -13.06 7.51 18.28
N HIS A 73 -12.41 7.66 19.44
CA HIS A 73 -11.54 6.62 20.02
C HIS A 73 -12.30 5.31 20.26
N GLU A 74 -13.60 5.39 20.59
CA GLU A 74 -14.45 4.22 20.83
C GLU A 74 -14.78 3.42 19.57
N ALA A 75 -14.64 4.04 18.39
CA ALA A 75 -14.92 3.43 17.10
C ALA A 75 -13.66 2.95 16.37
N LEU A 76 -12.46 3.30 16.86
CA LEU A 76 -11.20 3.00 16.18
C LEU A 76 -10.95 1.48 16.16
N GLY A 77 -10.69 0.95 14.98
CA GLY A 77 -10.43 -0.49 14.79
C GLY A 77 -11.68 -1.36 14.80
N ASP A 78 -12.90 -0.79 14.76
CA ASP A 78 -14.14 -1.56 14.56
C ASP A 78 -14.53 -1.56 13.06
N PRO A 79 -14.35 -2.68 12.33
CA PRO A 79 -14.66 -2.75 10.89
C PRO A 79 -16.12 -2.46 10.57
N ARG A 80 -17.02 -2.71 11.54
CA ARG A 80 -18.47 -2.50 11.37
C ARG A 80 -18.84 -1.02 11.31
N ARG A 81 -17.90 -0.13 11.64
CA ARG A 81 -18.06 1.33 11.65
C ARG A 81 -17.47 2.00 10.41
N VAL A 82 -17.10 1.26 9.38
CA VAL A 82 -16.39 1.82 8.20
C VAL A 82 -17.17 2.94 7.51
N THR A 83 -18.48 2.80 7.34
CA THR A 83 -19.33 3.85 6.75
C THR A 83 -19.44 5.08 7.64
N ASP A 84 -19.46 4.89 8.97
CA ASP A 84 -19.47 5.99 9.93
C ASP A 84 -18.13 6.77 9.91
N TRP A 85 -17.02 6.04 9.76
CA TRP A 85 -15.67 6.58 9.62
C TRP A 85 -15.49 7.36 8.31
N ILE A 86 -15.92 6.80 7.18
CA ILE A 86 -15.91 7.50 5.88
C ILE A 86 -16.73 8.80 6.00
N ALA A 87 -17.95 8.72 6.51
CA ALA A 87 -18.80 9.90 6.71
C ALA A 87 -18.16 10.93 7.66
N TYR A 88 -17.42 10.48 8.69
CA TYR A 88 -16.65 11.37 9.55
C TYR A 88 -15.59 12.12 8.77
N PHE A 89 -14.70 11.43 8.05
CA PHE A 89 -13.64 12.09 7.28
C PHE A 89 -14.19 12.94 6.14
N SER A 90 -15.27 12.55 5.47
CA SER A 90 -15.93 13.38 4.45
C SER A 90 -16.37 14.73 5.01
N ARG A 91 -16.91 14.76 6.25
CA ARG A 91 -17.23 16.02 6.92
C ARG A 91 -15.98 16.83 7.28
N GLN A 92 -14.90 16.17 7.69
CA GLN A 92 -13.66 16.85 8.07
C GLN A 92 -13.02 17.54 6.87
N VAL A 93 -12.89 16.85 5.72
CA VAL A 93 -12.27 17.42 4.51
C VAL A 93 -13.18 18.43 3.79
N ALA A 94 -14.49 18.44 4.07
CA ALA A 94 -15.41 19.44 3.54
C ALA A 94 -15.28 20.82 4.21
N VAL A 95 -14.71 20.88 5.41
CA VAL A 95 -14.62 22.13 6.20
C VAL A 95 -13.19 22.55 6.53
N ARG A 96 -12.20 21.70 6.22
CA ARG A 96 -10.77 21.95 6.44
C ARG A 96 -9.93 21.47 5.25
N PRO A 97 -8.78 22.09 4.97
CA PRO A 97 -7.86 21.59 3.96
C PRO A 97 -7.48 20.12 4.24
N TRP A 98 -7.47 19.30 3.19
CA TRP A 98 -7.20 17.87 3.31
C TRP A 98 -5.84 17.57 3.96
N ARG A 99 -4.83 18.42 3.73
CA ARG A 99 -3.49 18.31 4.33
C ARG A 99 -3.55 18.40 5.85
N GLU A 100 -4.34 19.32 6.39
CA GLU A 100 -4.49 19.47 7.84
C GLU A 100 -5.15 18.24 8.46
N VAL A 101 -6.20 17.71 7.82
CA VAL A 101 -6.86 16.47 8.26
C VAL A 101 -5.89 15.29 8.24
N LEU A 102 -5.11 15.15 7.17
CA LEU A 102 -4.11 14.08 7.05
C LEU A 102 -3.03 14.20 8.13
N ILE A 103 -2.44 15.39 8.32
CA ILE A 103 -1.39 15.62 9.33
C ILE A 103 -1.89 15.32 10.73
N GLU A 104 -3.13 15.72 11.05
CA GLU A 104 -3.75 15.46 12.36
C GLU A 104 -3.93 13.96 12.62
N TRP A 105 -4.38 13.21 11.60
CA TRP A 105 -4.75 11.81 11.73
C TRP A 105 -3.61 10.82 11.48
N TRP A 106 -2.57 11.22 10.74
CA TRP A 106 -1.42 10.39 10.44
C TRP A 106 -0.82 9.72 11.69
N PRO A 107 -0.42 10.44 12.75
CA PRO A 107 0.17 9.81 13.93
C PRO A 107 -0.82 8.95 14.74
N ARG A 108 -2.14 9.15 14.56
CA ARG A 108 -3.20 8.36 15.22
C ARG A 108 -3.43 7.03 14.51
N LEU A 109 -3.36 7.03 13.18
CA LEU A 109 -3.64 5.86 12.34
C LEU A 109 -2.38 5.02 12.03
N LEU A 110 -1.21 5.67 11.95
CA LEU A 110 0.06 5.04 11.63
C LEU A 110 0.35 3.78 12.46
N PRO A 111 0.11 3.71 13.78
CA PRO A 111 0.34 2.48 14.55
C PRO A 111 -0.43 1.26 14.03
N GLY A 112 -1.60 1.48 13.42
CA GLY A 112 -2.47 0.46 12.86
C GLY A 112 -2.20 0.14 11.39
N ILE A 113 -1.00 0.42 10.87
CA ILE A 113 -0.63 0.23 9.46
C ILE A 113 -0.85 -1.22 8.97
N ALA A 114 -0.76 -2.22 9.85
CA ALA A 114 -0.94 -3.63 9.50
C ALA A 114 -2.41 -3.98 9.19
N GLY A 115 -3.34 -3.10 9.55
CA GLY A 115 -4.76 -3.18 9.26
C GLY A 115 -5.06 -3.51 7.80
N ALA A 116 -5.87 -4.56 7.58
CA ALA A 116 -6.21 -5.06 6.26
C ALA A 116 -4.99 -5.23 5.33
N ALA A 117 -3.89 -5.80 5.84
CA ALA A 117 -2.64 -5.98 5.09
C ALA A 117 -2.10 -4.67 4.46
N ALA A 118 -2.18 -3.57 5.20
CA ALA A 118 -1.73 -2.23 4.80
C ALA A 118 -2.49 -1.58 3.63
N HIS A 119 -3.57 -2.17 3.14
CA HIS A 119 -4.42 -1.56 2.12
C HIS A 119 -4.83 -0.11 2.39
N PRO A 120 -5.22 0.27 3.62
CA PRO A 120 -5.67 1.63 3.85
C PRO A 120 -4.56 2.67 3.66
N VAL A 121 -3.34 2.43 4.16
CA VAL A 121 -2.22 3.35 3.94
C VAL A 121 -1.81 3.38 2.46
N ILE A 122 -1.90 2.25 1.75
CA ILE A 122 -1.64 2.19 0.31
C ILE A 122 -2.63 3.10 -0.42
N ARG A 123 -3.92 2.97 -0.10
CA ARG A 123 -4.98 3.82 -0.65
C ARG A 123 -4.74 5.30 -0.36
N VAL A 124 -4.33 5.66 0.87
CA VAL A 124 -3.93 7.04 1.22
C VAL A 124 -2.75 7.52 0.35
N GLY A 125 -1.71 6.72 0.17
CA GLY A 125 -0.54 7.11 -0.62
C GLY A 125 -0.86 7.35 -2.10
N HIS A 126 -1.79 6.58 -2.68
CA HIS A 126 -2.30 6.83 -4.03
C HIS A 126 -3.13 8.14 -4.06
N ALA A 127 -4.05 8.34 -3.13
CA ALA A 127 -4.86 9.57 -3.06
C ALA A 127 -4.01 10.84 -2.90
N VAL A 128 -2.98 10.80 -2.03
CA VAL A 128 -2.05 11.93 -1.82
C VAL A 128 -1.24 12.22 -3.08
N ARG A 129 -0.76 11.18 -3.79
CA ARG A 129 -0.05 11.38 -5.05
C ARG A 129 -0.95 12.08 -6.09
N THR A 130 -2.19 11.63 -6.25
CA THR A 130 -3.15 12.27 -7.16
C THR A 130 -3.40 13.72 -6.78
N LEU A 131 -3.63 14.02 -5.50
CA LEU A 131 -3.86 15.39 -5.03
C LEU A 131 -2.65 16.32 -5.24
N LEU A 132 -1.43 15.79 -5.17
CA LEU A 132 -0.21 16.57 -5.41
C LEU A 132 0.08 16.81 -6.90
N VAL A 133 -0.20 15.82 -7.75
CA VAL A 133 0.15 15.88 -9.18
C VAL A 133 -0.97 16.51 -10.00
N GLU A 134 -2.21 16.07 -9.80
CA GLU A 134 -3.37 16.48 -10.62
C GLU A 134 -4.16 17.64 -9.99
N GLY A 135 -3.89 17.94 -8.72
CA GLY A 135 -4.57 18.98 -7.96
C GLY A 135 -5.87 18.52 -7.31
N GLU A 136 -6.50 19.46 -6.61
CA GLU A 136 -7.67 19.23 -5.77
C GLU A 136 -8.96 19.29 -6.59
N ASP A 137 -9.75 18.22 -6.55
CA ASP A 137 -11.13 18.15 -7.04
C ASP A 137 -11.96 17.28 -6.06
N ALA A 138 -13.28 17.41 -6.09
CA ALA A 138 -14.18 16.76 -5.16
C ALA A 138 -14.02 15.23 -5.11
N PRO A 139 -13.94 14.49 -6.25
CA PRO A 139 -13.70 13.05 -6.21
C PRO A 139 -12.36 12.67 -5.57
N ARG A 140 -11.30 13.45 -5.82
CA ARG A 140 -9.95 13.16 -5.31
C ARG A 140 -9.84 13.43 -3.81
N VAL A 141 -10.47 14.50 -3.33
CA VAL A 141 -10.55 14.80 -1.89
C VAL A 141 -11.45 13.78 -1.18
N ALA A 142 -12.56 13.35 -1.81
CA ALA A 142 -13.41 12.28 -1.30
C ALA A 142 -12.66 10.95 -1.19
N GLU A 143 -11.81 10.62 -2.17
CA GLU A 143 -10.99 9.40 -2.13
C GLU A 143 -10.05 9.37 -0.91
N LEU A 144 -9.43 10.50 -0.55
CA LEU A 144 -8.66 10.57 0.70
C LEU A 144 -9.53 10.32 1.93
N ALA A 145 -10.74 10.89 1.99
CA ALA A 145 -11.67 10.65 3.09
C ALA A 145 -12.09 9.17 3.19
N HIS A 146 -12.34 8.52 2.05
CA HIS A 146 -12.62 7.09 2.00
C HIS A 146 -11.44 6.25 2.50
N ALA A 147 -10.21 6.61 2.08
CA ALA A 147 -8.99 5.93 2.49
C ALA A 147 -8.73 6.06 4.01
N LEU A 148 -8.87 7.26 4.56
CA LEU A 148 -8.71 7.51 6.00
C LEU A 148 -9.81 6.81 6.82
N GLY A 149 -11.06 6.83 6.34
CA GLY A 149 -12.16 6.14 6.99
C GLY A 149 -11.98 4.63 7.01
N TYR A 150 -11.47 4.08 5.91
CA TYR A 150 -11.10 2.68 5.83
C TYR A 150 -9.98 2.34 6.82
N TRP A 151 -8.96 3.19 6.91
CA TRP A 151 -7.84 2.99 7.84
C TRP A 151 -8.29 3.01 9.30
N ALA A 152 -9.13 3.98 9.67
CA ALA A 152 -9.65 4.06 11.02
C ALA A 152 -10.50 2.83 11.41
N ALA A 153 -11.31 2.30 10.47
CA ALA A 153 -12.12 1.11 10.70
C ALA A 153 -11.30 -0.18 10.80
N ARG A 154 -10.21 -0.29 10.03
CA ARG A 154 -9.29 -1.44 10.04
C ARG A 154 -8.03 -1.23 10.84
N HIS A 155 -7.99 -0.23 11.72
CA HIS A 155 -6.82 0.07 12.53
C HIS A 155 -6.45 -1.13 13.43
N THR A 156 -5.39 -1.85 13.05
CA THR A 156 -4.93 -3.05 13.75
C THR A 156 -3.44 -2.96 14.03
N LEU A 157 -3.08 -3.09 15.31
CA LEU A 157 -1.69 -3.13 15.74
C LEU A 157 -1.05 -4.49 15.37
N LEU A 158 0.24 -4.49 15.06
CA LEU A 158 1.02 -5.72 15.10
C LEU A 158 1.01 -6.31 16.53
N PRO A 159 1.02 -7.64 16.69
CA PRO A 159 1.02 -8.27 18.01
C PRO A 159 2.32 -8.05 18.79
N VAL A 160 3.37 -7.57 18.12
CA VAL A 160 4.64 -7.15 18.72
C VAL A 160 4.96 -5.73 18.25
N SER A 161 5.33 -4.87 19.19
CA SER A 161 5.82 -3.53 18.86
C SER A 161 7.30 -3.60 18.45
N VAL A 162 7.61 -3.29 17.21
CA VAL A 162 8.99 -3.21 16.70
C VAL A 162 9.55 -1.81 16.97
N ARG A 163 10.73 -1.73 17.57
CA ARG A 163 11.44 -0.46 17.81
C ARG A 163 12.85 -0.52 17.21
N PRO A 164 13.02 -0.17 15.91
CA PRO A 164 14.33 -0.16 15.28
C PRO A 164 15.33 0.71 16.04
N SER A 165 16.48 0.13 16.36
CA SER A 165 17.56 0.82 17.09
C SER A 165 18.95 0.32 16.69
N GLY A 166 19.05 -0.37 15.55
CA GLY A 166 20.30 -0.98 15.09
C GLY A 166 21.05 -0.11 14.07
N GLY A 167 21.94 -0.76 13.34
CA GLY A 167 22.82 -0.14 12.34
C GLY A 167 22.70 -0.73 10.93
N ALA A 168 21.80 -1.68 10.71
CA ALA A 168 21.64 -2.33 9.41
C ALA A 168 20.87 -1.43 8.43
N THR A 169 21.27 -1.46 7.17
CA THR A 169 20.49 -0.89 6.06
C THR A 169 19.19 -1.69 5.83
N PRO A 170 18.19 -1.12 5.13
CA PRO A 170 16.96 -1.83 4.77
C PRO A 170 17.21 -3.17 4.07
N ALA A 171 18.17 -3.21 3.13
CA ALA A 171 18.49 -4.44 2.39
C ALA A 171 19.11 -5.52 3.30
N GLU A 172 20.04 -5.14 4.18
CA GLU A 172 20.66 -6.07 5.13
C GLU A 172 19.65 -6.62 6.14
N ALA A 173 18.85 -5.73 6.73
CA ALA A 173 17.82 -6.13 7.68
C ALA A 173 16.77 -7.05 7.03
N LEU A 174 16.32 -6.73 5.81
CA LEU A 174 15.34 -7.52 5.05
C LEU A 174 15.88 -8.92 4.70
N ALA A 175 17.14 -9.00 4.26
CA ALA A 175 17.78 -10.27 3.92
C ALA A 175 17.97 -11.19 5.13
N ALA A 176 18.13 -10.62 6.33
CA ALA A 176 18.33 -11.35 7.57
C ALA A 176 17.02 -11.84 8.23
N LEU A 177 15.84 -11.40 7.76
CA LEU A 177 14.57 -11.75 8.40
C LEU A 177 14.33 -13.27 8.35
N PRO A 178 14.02 -13.91 9.49
CA PRO A 178 13.53 -15.28 9.49
C PRO A 178 12.13 -15.37 8.86
N ARG A 179 11.74 -16.58 8.45
CA ARG A 179 10.37 -16.88 8.03
C ARG A 179 9.59 -17.51 9.18
N ALA A 180 8.30 -17.23 9.25
CA ALA A 180 7.39 -17.88 10.18
C ALA A 180 7.23 -19.36 9.76
N THR A 181 7.38 -20.27 10.72
CA THR A 181 7.12 -21.69 10.49
C THR A 181 5.62 -21.94 10.36
N ASP A 182 5.20 -22.66 9.32
CA ASP A 182 3.81 -23.07 9.07
C ASP A 182 2.81 -21.90 9.08
N PRO A 183 2.85 -21.00 8.08
CA PRO A 183 1.88 -19.92 7.95
C PRO A 183 0.50 -20.41 7.46
N SER A 184 0.05 -21.60 7.87
CA SER A 184 -1.29 -22.09 7.59
C SER A 184 -2.33 -21.25 8.36
N GLY A 185 -3.41 -20.87 7.67
CA GLY A 185 -4.48 -20.04 8.23
C GLY A 185 -4.80 -18.78 7.42
N PRO A 186 -5.88 -18.07 7.78
CA PRO A 186 -6.33 -16.88 7.10
C PRO A 186 -5.23 -15.80 7.10
N PRO A 187 -5.00 -15.07 5.98
CA PRO A 187 -4.01 -14.00 5.92
C PRO A 187 -4.11 -13.01 7.10
N VAL A 188 -5.33 -12.70 7.55
CA VAL A 188 -5.62 -11.78 8.66
C VAL A 188 -5.07 -12.24 10.02
N GLU A 189 -4.77 -13.51 10.20
CA GLU A 189 -4.27 -14.08 11.46
C GLU A 189 -2.75 -14.32 11.44
N ARG A 190 -2.10 -14.33 10.27
CA ARG A 190 -0.68 -14.71 10.13
C ARG A 190 0.28 -13.83 10.93
N TYR A 191 -0.04 -12.56 11.19
CA TYR A 191 0.79 -11.73 12.04
C TYR A 191 0.88 -12.25 13.49
N GLN A 192 -0.07 -13.06 13.96
CA GLN A 192 -0.03 -13.68 15.29
C GLN A 192 1.10 -14.72 15.44
N LEU A 193 1.74 -15.12 14.34
CA LEU A 193 2.92 -16.00 14.36
C LEU A 193 4.19 -15.26 14.80
N LEU A 194 4.26 -13.93 14.61
CA LEU A 194 5.47 -13.13 14.82
C LEU A 194 6.08 -13.24 16.23
N PRO A 195 5.31 -13.23 17.34
CA PRO A 195 5.87 -13.44 18.69
C PRO A 195 6.57 -14.81 18.85
N GLY A 196 6.12 -15.82 18.10
CA GLY A 196 6.65 -17.18 18.15
C GLY A 196 7.81 -17.43 17.19
N THR A 197 8.08 -16.55 16.22
CA THR A 197 9.13 -16.71 15.21
C THR A 197 10.51 -16.41 15.79
N PRO A 198 11.40 -17.40 15.97
CA PRO A 198 12.69 -17.19 16.62
C PRO A 198 13.55 -16.16 15.90
N GLY A 199 14.06 -15.19 16.65
CA GLY A 199 14.95 -14.14 16.11
C GLY A 199 14.25 -13.02 15.35
N TRP A 200 12.95 -13.13 15.03
CA TRP A 200 12.26 -12.14 14.20
C TRP A 200 12.33 -10.73 14.76
N LEU A 201 11.95 -10.52 16.03
CA LEU A 201 11.94 -9.19 16.64
C LEU A 201 13.34 -8.57 16.67
N ARG A 202 14.36 -9.36 17.05
CA ARG A 202 15.76 -8.91 17.09
C ARG A 202 16.22 -8.42 15.70
N THR A 203 15.88 -9.16 14.64
CA THR A 203 16.22 -8.77 13.27
C THR A 203 15.40 -7.56 12.81
N ALA A 204 14.10 -7.52 13.11
CA ALA A 204 13.27 -6.36 12.80
C ALA A 204 13.78 -5.09 13.51
N GLU A 205 14.37 -5.21 14.71
CA GLU A 205 14.93 -4.06 15.44
C GLU A 205 16.36 -3.71 15.02
N SER A 206 17.01 -4.49 14.14
CA SER A 206 18.38 -4.23 13.70
C SER A 206 18.50 -3.10 12.67
N LEU A 207 17.38 -2.66 12.08
CA LEU A 207 17.35 -1.55 11.12
C LEU A 207 17.85 -0.25 11.77
N HIS A 208 18.64 0.51 11.02
CA HIS A 208 19.00 1.90 11.34
C HIS A 208 17.87 2.87 10.99
N VAL A 209 17.55 3.80 11.90
CA VAL A 209 16.63 4.92 11.64
C VAL A 209 17.41 6.22 11.80
N PRO A 210 17.70 6.95 10.70
CA PRO A 210 18.39 8.22 10.79
C PRO A 210 17.49 9.32 11.37
N THR A 211 18.10 10.41 11.84
CA THR A 211 17.36 11.56 12.41
C THR A 211 17.14 12.69 11.40
N ALA A 212 17.97 12.79 10.37
CA ALA A 212 17.86 13.84 9.36
C ALA A 212 16.74 13.52 8.36
N PRO A 213 15.82 14.46 8.05
CA PRO A 213 14.68 14.20 7.16
C PRO A 213 15.06 13.61 5.80
N GLU A 214 16.03 14.19 5.10
CA GLU A 214 16.44 13.67 3.79
C GLU A 214 17.04 12.26 3.89
N ALA A 215 17.85 11.98 4.92
CA ALA A 215 18.35 10.63 5.15
C ALA A 215 17.21 9.62 5.43
N ILE A 216 16.13 10.05 6.10
CA ILE A 216 14.93 9.20 6.31
C ILE A 216 14.23 8.92 4.97
N ARG A 217 14.12 9.92 4.10
CA ARG A 217 13.54 9.76 2.76
C ARG A 217 14.39 8.83 1.90
N ASP A 218 15.71 8.95 1.97
CA ASP A 218 16.66 8.08 1.26
C ASP A 218 16.54 6.63 1.75
N GLU A 219 16.50 6.40 3.06
CA GLU A 219 16.35 5.07 3.65
C GLU A 219 14.97 4.44 3.34
N LEU A 220 13.90 5.23 3.33
CA LEU A 220 12.59 4.75 2.90
C LEU A 220 12.56 4.41 1.41
N THR A 221 13.25 5.19 0.57
CA THR A 221 13.44 4.88 -0.86
C THR A 221 14.24 3.59 -1.04
N ALA A 222 15.31 3.42 -0.25
CA ALA A 222 16.11 2.19 -0.21
C ALA A 222 15.30 0.98 0.26
N LEU A 223 14.38 1.15 1.20
CA LEU A 223 13.45 0.10 1.63
C LEU A 223 12.53 -0.34 0.48
N VAL A 224 11.87 0.60 -0.21
CA VAL A 224 10.98 0.29 -1.36
C VAL A 224 11.75 -0.45 -2.44
N ARG A 225 12.98 -0.03 -2.73
CA ARG A 225 13.86 -0.73 -3.66
C ARG A 225 14.21 -2.14 -3.16
N ALA A 226 14.62 -2.28 -1.91
CA ALA A 226 15.00 -3.57 -1.32
C ALA A 226 13.84 -4.58 -1.37
N THR A 227 12.62 -4.17 -1.00
CA THR A 227 11.44 -5.05 -1.02
C THR A 227 10.99 -5.38 -2.45
N THR A 228 11.17 -4.46 -3.41
CA THR A 228 10.90 -4.71 -4.83
C THR A 228 11.81 -5.81 -5.39
N LEU A 229 13.12 -5.71 -5.12
CA LEU A 229 14.10 -6.72 -5.55
C LEU A 229 13.90 -8.05 -4.80
N HIS A 230 13.57 -7.98 -3.51
CA HIS A 230 13.24 -9.15 -2.69
C HIS A 230 12.03 -9.92 -3.24
N TYR A 231 10.97 -9.21 -3.66
CA TYR A 231 9.83 -9.84 -4.32
C TYR A 231 10.24 -10.66 -5.55
N GLY A 232 11.19 -10.18 -6.35
CA GLY A 232 11.72 -10.92 -7.51
C GLY A 232 12.29 -12.30 -7.15
N ALA A 233 12.90 -12.45 -5.97
CA ALA A 233 13.45 -13.72 -5.51
C ALA A 233 12.42 -14.56 -4.73
N TYR A 234 11.61 -13.94 -3.88
CA TYR A 234 10.81 -14.62 -2.85
C TYR A 234 9.29 -14.53 -3.05
N GLY A 235 8.81 -13.77 -4.03
CA GLY A 235 7.37 -13.54 -4.30
C GLY A 235 6.57 -14.79 -4.63
N HIS A 236 7.23 -15.88 -5.04
CA HIS A 236 6.58 -17.16 -5.33
C HIS A 236 6.02 -17.88 -4.08
N GLY A 237 6.30 -17.40 -2.87
CA GLY A 237 5.70 -17.95 -1.64
C GLY A 237 4.22 -17.60 -1.52
N ASP A 238 3.90 -16.32 -1.64
CA ASP A 238 2.53 -15.79 -1.66
C ASP A 238 2.51 -14.52 -2.53
N PRO A 239 2.33 -14.67 -3.87
CA PRO A 239 2.50 -13.57 -4.82
C PRO A 239 1.61 -12.38 -4.54
N VAL A 240 0.36 -12.62 -4.19
CA VAL A 240 -0.62 -11.57 -3.91
C VAL A 240 -0.31 -10.86 -2.60
N MET A 241 0.01 -11.59 -1.53
CA MET A 241 0.23 -10.93 -0.24
C MET A 241 1.58 -10.22 -0.18
N LEU A 242 2.64 -10.76 -0.80
CA LEU A 242 3.98 -10.17 -0.68
C LEU A 242 4.12 -8.81 -1.38
N VAL A 243 3.31 -8.47 -2.38
CA VAL A 243 3.38 -7.12 -3.00
C VAL A 243 3.19 -5.99 -1.98
N HIS A 244 2.46 -6.25 -0.89
CA HIS A 244 2.19 -5.27 0.17
C HIS A 244 3.44 -4.89 0.95
N ALA A 245 4.46 -5.76 1.01
CA ALA A 245 5.74 -5.43 1.62
C ALA A 245 6.45 -4.28 0.88
N THR A 246 6.11 -4.07 -0.40
CA THR A 246 6.65 -3.02 -1.27
C THR A 246 5.71 -1.84 -1.43
N THR A 247 4.41 -2.08 -1.65
CA THR A 247 3.46 -1.00 -1.90
C THR A 247 3.15 -0.19 -0.63
N ALA A 248 3.20 -0.79 0.56
CA ALA A 248 3.01 -0.07 1.82
C ALA A 248 4.11 0.98 2.11
N PRO A 249 5.43 0.65 2.10
CA PRO A 249 6.46 1.68 2.27
C PRO A 249 6.49 2.69 1.12
N SER A 250 6.14 2.29 -0.11
CA SER A 250 5.99 3.21 -1.25
C SER A 250 4.87 4.23 -1.00
N ALA A 251 3.74 3.80 -0.43
CA ALA A 251 2.67 4.69 -0.05
C ALA A 251 3.07 5.68 1.05
N VAL A 252 3.82 5.23 2.06
CA VAL A 252 4.38 6.13 3.08
C VAL A 252 5.35 7.15 2.45
N LEU A 253 6.18 6.72 1.51
CA LEU A 253 7.11 7.61 0.78
C LEU A 253 6.37 8.70 0.01
N ARG A 254 5.26 8.36 -0.65
CA ARG A 254 4.38 9.31 -1.37
C ARG A 254 3.77 10.37 -0.45
N VAL A 255 3.63 10.08 0.85
CA VAL A 255 3.00 10.97 1.82
C VAL A 255 4.02 11.89 2.51
N LEU A 256 5.31 11.52 2.58
CA LEU A 256 6.33 12.35 3.27
C LEU A 256 6.31 13.83 2.88
N PRO A 257 6.18 14.24 1.60
CA PRO A 257 6.21 15.65 1.20
C PRO A 257 5.12 16.54 1.81
N VAL A 258 4.04 15.95 2.35
CA VAL A 258 2.96 16.70 3.01
C VAL A 258 2.97 16.57 4.54
N LEU A 259 3.87 15.75 5.09
CA LEU A 259 3.99 15.56 6.53
C LEU A 259 5.06 16.50 7.11
N PRO A 260 4.84 17.06 8.31
CA PRO A 260 5.89 17.65 9.11
C PRO A 260 7.07 16.68 9.31
N HIS A 261 8.29 17.19 9.22
CA HIS A 261 9.53 16.39 9.27
C HIS A 261 9.67 15.56 10.55
N GLU A 262 9.12 16.01 11.67
CA GLU A 262 9.10 15.27 12.94
C GLU A 262 8.33 13.93 12.87
N LEU A 263 7.45 13.76 11.89
CA LEU A 263 6.73 12.51 11.67
C LEU A 263 7.48 11.51 10.78
N TRP A 264 8.52 11.94 10.06
CA TRP A 264 9.17 11.11 9.04
C TRP A 264 9.84 9.88 9.63
N GLY A 265 10.61 10.04 10.72
CA GLY A 265 11.35 8.93 11.34
C GLY A 265 10.42 7.84 11.85
N ARG A 266 9.30 8.22 12.48
CA ARG A 266 8.26 7.28 12.92
C ARG A 266 7.55 6.62 11.74
N SER A 267 7.30 7.37 10.67
CA SER A 267 6.68 6.85 9.45
C SER A 267 7.55 5.79 8.79
N PHE A 268 8.85 6.03 8.68
CA PHE A 268 9.81 5.05 8.17
C PHE A 268 9.89 3.80 9.06
N ALA A 269 10.04 3.96 10.38
CA ALA A 269 10.14 2.84 11.31
C ALA A 269 8.88 1.93 11.26
N VAL A 270 7.69 2.53 11.15
CA VAL A 270 6.43 1.78 11.07
C VAL A 270 6.23 1.14 9.70
N ALA A 271 6.62 1.82 8.61
CA ALA A 271 6.63 1.23 7.27
C ALA A 271 7.54 0.00 7.21
N TRP A 272 8.74 0.10 7.78
CA TRP A 272 9.65 -1.03 7.93
C TRP A 272 9.03 -2.18 8.73
N ALA A 273 8.44 -1.89 9.90
CA ALA A 273 7.83 -2.93 10.72
C ALA A 273 6.73 -3.70 9.96
N ALA A 274 5.91 -2.99 9.17
CA ALA A 274 4.91 -3.60 8.30
C ALA A 274 5.54 -4.47 7.21
N SER A 275 6.54 -3.96 6.48
CA SER A 275 7.26 -4.73 5.46
C SER A 275 7.92 -5.98 6.06
N ALA A 276 8.59 -5.86 7.21
CA ALA A 276 9.24 -6.97 7.89
C ALA A 276 8.24 -8.04 8.37
N ALA A 277 7.07 -7.62 8.87
CA ALA A 277 5.99 -8.53 9.25
C ALA A 277 5.43 -9.29 8.04
N ILE A 278 5.13 -8.58 6.94
CA ILE A 278 4.61 -9.17 5.70
C ILE A 278 5.65 -10.14 5.12
N THR A 279 6.92 -9.73 5.01
CA THR A 279 7.99 -10.58 4.49
C THR A 279 8.16 -11.85 5.32
N ALA A 280 8.11 -11.77 6.65
CA ALA A 280 8.29 -12.94 7.50
C ALA A 280 7.20 -14.01 7.31
N VAL A 281 5.96 -13.63 6.99
CA VAL A 281 4.83 -14.57 6.94
C VAL A 281 4.37 -14.95 5.52
N TYR A 282 4.82 -14.23 4.48
CA TYR A 282 4.38 -14.44 3.10
C TYR A 282 5.50 -14.74 2.11
N ALA A 283 6.74 -14.35 2.41
CA ALA A 283 7.83 -14.60 1.49
C ALA A 283 8.22 -16.08 1.50
N ALA A 284 8.67 -16.61 0.35
CA ALA A 284 9.18 -17.96 0.27
C ALA A 284 10.38 -18.19 1.22
N ASP A 285 10.59 -19.45 1.61
CA ASP A 285 11.70 -19.87 2.46
C ASP A 285 13.06 -19.78 1.76
N ALA A 286 13.09 -20.06 0.46
CA ALA A 286 14.29 -20.04 -0.36
C ALA A 286 14.11 -19.08 -1.55
N PRO A 287 15.17 -18.39 -1.99
CA PRO A 287 15.10 -17.60 -3.21
C PRO A 287 15.01 -18.52 -4.43
N GLN A 288 14.23 -18.10 -5.42
CA GLN A 288 14.35 -18.64 -6.77
C GLN A 288 15.30 -17.78 -7.61
N PRO A 289 15.92 -18.34 -8.68
CA PRO A 289 16.69 -17.56 -9.63
C PRO A 289 15.91 -16.37 -10.18
N ALA A 290 16.65 -15.39 -10.70
CA ALA A 290 16.08 -14.16 -11.23
C ALA A 290 14.93 -14.45 -12.20
N SER A 291 13.85 -13.70 -11.97
CA SER A 291 12.69 -13.47 -12.82
C SER A 291 13.02 -13.32 -14.31
N PRO A 292 12.03 -13.42 -15.22
CA PRO A 292 12.22 -13.13 -16.65
C PRO A 292 13.13 -11.93 -16.94
N ASP A 293 13.98 -12.12 -17.93
CA ASP A 293 14.80 -11.05 -18.47
C ASP A 293 13.89 -9.94 -19.03
N ALA A 294 13.94 -8.77 -18.40
CA ALA A 294 13.21 -7.59 -18.82
C ALA A 294 14.09 -6.67 -19.70
N SER A 295 15.32 -7.06 -20.03
CA SER A 295 16.27 -6.24 -20.78
C SER A 295 15.76 -5.87 -22.18
N SER A 296 14.82 -6.64 -22.73
CA SER A 296 14.21 -6.40 -24.03
C SER A 296 12.90 -5.61 -23.99
N MET A 297 12.43 -5.19 -22.81
CA MET A 297 11.16 -4.48 -22.65
C MET A 297 11.38 -3.09 -22.07
N THR A 298 10.62 -2.12 -22.56
CA THR A 298 10.55 -0.79 -21.96
C THR A 298 9.68 -0.81 -20.68
N PRO A 299 9.85 0.16 -19.76
CA PRO A 299 8.94 0.35 -18.64
C PRO A 299 7.46 0.43 -19.08
N GLU A 300 7.19 1.09 -20.19
CA GLU A 300 5.85 1.25 -20.75
C GLU A 300 5.25 -0.10 -21.18
N GLU A 301 6.02 -0.92 -21.91
CA GLU A 301 5.60 -2.27 -22.32
C GLU A 301 5.34 -3.18 -21.11
N VAL A 302 6.15 -3.08 -20.06
CA VAL A 302 5.93 -3.83 -18.82
C VAL A 302 4.62 -3.40 -18.13
N PHE A 303 4.28 -2.11 -18.17
CA PHE A 303 3.00 -1.65 -17.60
C PHE A 303 1.80 -2.02 -18.47
N GLU A 304 1.94 -2.04 -19.79
CA GLU A 304 0.92 -2.55 -20.71
C GLU A 304 0.56 -4.00 -20.40
N GLU A 305 1.55 -4.86 -20.14
CA GLU A 305 1.30 -6.25 -19.70
C GLU A 305 0.55 -6.30 -18.36
N ALA A 306 0.87 -5.40 -17.42
CA ALA A 306 0.13 -5.31 -16.15
C ALA A 306 -1.32 -4.89 -16.37
N ALA A 307 -1.57 -3.91 -17.25
CA ALA A 307 -2.91 -3.47 -17.61
C ALA A 307 -3.72 -4.58 -18.33
N LEU A 308 -3.07 -5.38 -19.18
CA LEU A 308 -3.67 -6.52 -19.87
C LEU A 308 -4.01 -7.68 -18.91
N SER A 309 -3.17 -7.91 -17.90
CA SER A 309 -3.47 -8.89 -16.84
C SER A 309 -4.80 -8.60 -16.17
N GLY A 310 -5.11 -7.31 -15.96
CA GLY A 310 -6.31 -6.85 -15.27
C GLY A 310 -6.28 -7.08 -13.75
N ASP A 311 -5.20 -7.63 -13.20
CA ASP A 311 -5.10 -7.84 -11.76
C ASP A 311 -4.68 -6.55 -11.02
N ALA A 312 -5.46 -6.18 -10.01
CA ALA A 312 -5.24 -4.94 -9.27
C ALA A 312 -3.94 -4.95 -8.44
N HIS A 313 -3.52 -6.11 -7.92
CA HIS A 313 -2.27 -6.25 -7.18
C HIS A 313 -1.06 -6.09 -8.11
N ALA A 314 -1.08 -6.77 -9.26
CA ALA A 314 -0.05 -6.65 -10.29
C ALA A 314 0.09 -5.20 -10.75
N ILE A 315 -1.02 -4.53 -11.12
CA ILE A 315 -1.01 -3.12 -11.57
C ILE A 315 -0.29 -2.20 -10.56
N LYS A 316 -0.64 -2.26 -9.27
CA LYS A 316 -0.04 -1.38 -8.23
C LYS A 316 1.42 -1.73 -7.93
N PHE A 317 1.76 -3.01 -7.97
CA PHE A 317 3.13 -3.44 -7.75
C PHE A 317 4.02 -2.99 -8.91
N VAL A 318 3.58 -3.21 -10.16
CA VAL A 318 4.29 -2.79 -11.37
C VAL A 318 4.43 -1.26 -11.38
N ASP A 319 3.38 -0.51 -11.04
CA ASP A 319 3.44 0.95 -10.86
C ASP A 319 4.60 1.39 -9.93
N THR A 320 4.78 0.67 -8.82
CA THR A 320 5.84 0.94 -7.84
C THR A 320 7.22 0.49 -8.34
N ALA A 321 7.31 -0.68 -8.96
CA ALA A 321 8.56 -1.22 -9.50
C ALA A 321 9.13 -0.33 -10.62
N LEU A 322 8.27 0.30 -11.41
CA LEU A 322 8.66 1.28 -12.42
C LEU A 322 9.18 2.58 -11.79
N ASP A 323 8.60 3.05 -10.67
CA ASP A 323 9.16 4.17 -9.92
C ASP A 323 10.57 3.84 -9.42
N VAL A 324 10.79 2.59 -8.92
CA VAL A 324 12.13 2.11 -8.52
C VAL A 324 13.07 2.04 -9.72
N ALA A 325 12.64 1.50 -10.86
CA ALA A 325 13.47 1.39 -12.06
C ALA A 325 13.96 2.78 -12.51
N ALA A 326 13.11 3.81 -12.41
CA ALA A 326 13.43 5.19 -12.78
C ALA A 326 14.39 5.92 -11.81
N THR A 327 14.71 5.36 -10.64
CA THR A 327 15.65 5.98 -9.68
C THR A 327 17.13 5.83 -10.07
N SER A 328 17.47 4.94 -11.01
CA SER A 328 18.83 4.73 -11.51
C SER A 328 18.98 5.41 -12.86
N GLU A 329 20.11 6.09 -13.11
CA GLU A 329 20.38 6.77 -14.40
C GLU A 329 20.29 5.81 -15.59
N ASP A 330 20.78 4.58 -15.44
CA ASP A 330 20.74 3.52 -16.46
C ASP A 330 19.47 2.65 -16.40
N GLY A 331 18.55 2.95 -15.48
CA GLY A 331 17.44 2.08 -15.11
C GLY A 331 17.86 0.86 -14.25
N ASP A 332 16.97 0.37 -13.37
CA ASP A 332 17.19 -0.90 -12.65
C ASP A 332 16.37 -2.02 -13.30
N SER A 333 16.98 -2.72 -14.26
CA SER A 333 16.32 -3.82 -14.98
C SER A 333 15.81 -4.94 -14.06
N ARG A 334 16.38 -5.09 -12.86
CA ARG A 334 15.89 -6.08 -11.88
C ARG A 334 14.54 -5.70 -11.30
N ALA A 335 14.22 -4.40 -11.19
CA ALA A 335 12.90 -3.95 -10.77
C ALA A 335 11.86 -4.28 -11.85
N LEU A 336 12.19 -4.09 -13.14
CA LEU A 336 11.34 -4.50 -14.26
C LEU A 336 11.17 -6.03 -14.32
N SER A 337 12.23 -6.80 -14.06
CA SER A 337 12.14 -8.25 -13.95
C SER A 337 11.26 -8.69 -12.76
N ALA A 338 11.32 -7.99 -11.62
CA ALA A 338 10.40 -8.24 -10.50
C ALA A 338 8.94 -7.95 -10.89
N ALA A 339 8.69 -6.86 -11.62
CA ALA A 339 7.38 -6.51 -12.18
C ALA A 339 6.83 -7.61 -13.09
N LEU A 340 7.61 -8.07 -14.08
CA LEU A 340 7.21 -9.16 -14.97
C LEU A 340 6.93 -10.47 -14.22
N LYS A 341 7.72 -10.78 -13.17
CA LYS A 341 7.43 -11.94 -12.32
C LYS A 341 6.14 -11.77 -11.53
N ALA A 342 5.81 -10.57 -11.06
CA ALA A 342 4.53 -10.32 -10.41
C ALA A 342 3.36 -10.60 -11.36
N ILE A 343 3.44 -10.11 -12.61
CA ILE A 343 2.42 -10.36 -13.64
C ILE A 343 2.25 -11.85 -13.93
N ARG A 344 3.35 -12.62 -13.95
CA ARG A 344 3.29 -14.08 -14.19
C ARG A 344 2.77 -14.90 -13.01
N LEU A 345 3.07 -14.48 -11.78
CA LEU A 345 2.70 -15.21 -10.58
C LEU A 345 1.30 -14.87 -10.08
N ILE A 346 0.86 -13.64 -10.30
CA ILE A 346 -0.47 -13.16 -9.95
C ILE A 346 -1.34 -13.39 -11.18
N GLU A 347 -1.86 -14.62 -11.29
CA GLU A 347 -2.83 -14.94 -12.33
C GLU A 347 -4.08 -14.07 -12.17
N LYS A 348 -4.81 -13.92 -13.27
CA LYS A 348 -6.06 -13.18 -13.30
C LYS A 348 -7.05 -13.88 -12.36
N ASP A 349 -7.45 -13.21 -11.28
CA ASP A 349 -8.59 -13.62 -10.47
C ASP A 349 -9.76 -13.94 -11.43
N ASP A 350 -10.24 -15.18 -11.45
CA ASP A 350 -11.47 -15.58 -12.18
C ASP A 350 -12.71 -14.85 -11.64
#